data_AF-A0A933S6L1-F1
#
_entry.id   AF-A0A933S6L1-F1
#
_cell.length_a   1.000
_cell.length_b   1.000
_cell.length_c   1.000
_cell.angle_alpha   90.00
_cell.angle_beta   90.00
_cell.angle_gamma   90.00
#
_symmetry.space_group_name_H-M   'P 1'
#
loop_
_entity.id
_entity.type
_entity.pdbx_description
1 polymer ?
#
loop_
_entity_poly.entity_id
_entity_poly.type
_entity_poly.pdbx_seq_one_letter_code
_entity_poly.pdbx_strand_id
1 'polypeptide(L)'
;MTDGFYIPDGNEALRDDIPAVVELIERTARWVHPETFRRLPVWAPHTARGRLLYDAGWTHVPTGRRESNVAALKALVAALDVASPKPKHWTVCHIWGYDDPSFTQPGIVVQNPRYFSCVANMVWLPTPLKGFTDTLPEIKAMLRVCAFHLYKWACEDTSVAEQAAKVRSGWIPDGYPKSWPSPGKPNIVPPGTSPYTARIERKIARRKQRIEADLGNATFLHYPRDEVRNVLRFWKIELG
;
A
#
# COMPACT_ATOMS: atom_id res chain seq x y z
N MET A 1 11.41 41.82 -16.10
CA MET A 1 12.66 41.08 -15.82
C MET A 1 12.69 40.84 -14.33
N THR A 2 12.71 39.59 -13.88
CA THR A 2 12.83 39.26 -12.46
C THR A 2 14.30 39.36 -12.08
N ASP A 3 14.72 40.51 -11.52
CA ASP A 3 16.05 40.76 -10.95
C ASP A 3 16.23 40.03 -9.60
N GLY A 4 16.27 38.71 -9.63
CA GLY A 4 16.44 37.87 -8.45
C GLY A 4 17.29 36.63 -8.71
N PHE A 5 17.91 36.10 -7.65
CA PHE A 5 18.60 34.81 -7.70
C PHE A 5 17.58 33.71 -8.01
N TYR A 6 17.75 33.05 -9.16
CA TYR A 6 16.86 31.98 -9.58
C TYR A 6 17.14 30.70 -8.79
N ILE A 7 16.12 30.17 -8.13
CA ILE A 7 16.12 28.87 -7.48
C ILE A 7 15.12 28.00 -8.24
N PRO A 8 15.55 26.86 -8.83
CA PRO A 8 14.63 25.95 -9.52
C PRO A 8 13.64 25.30 -8.54
N ASP A 9 12.57 24.72 -9.07
CA ASP A 9 11.68 23.90 -8.24
C ASP A 9 12.47 22.75 -7.59
N GLY A 10 12.14 22.41 -6.33
CA GLY A 10 12.88 21.41 -5.57
C GLY A 10 12.85 20.02 -6.20
N ASN A 11 11.75 19.64 -6.88
CA ASN A 11 11.68 18.36 -7.59
C ASN A 11 12.43 18.41 -8.92
N GLU A 12 12.47 19.56 -9.60
CA GLU A 12 13.31 19.75 -10.79
C GLU A 12 14.79 19.61 -10.44
N ALA A 13 15.21 20.19 -9.31
CA ALA A 13 16.59 20.06 -8.82
C ALA A 13 17.00 18.62 -8.50
N LEU A 14 16.04 17.73 -8.24
CA LEU A 14 16.27 16.31 -7.89
C LEU A 14 16.05 15.35 -9.07
N ARG A 15 15.66 15.86 -10.26
CA ARG A 15 15.26 15.00 -11.38
C ARG A 15 16.40 14.12 -11.88
N ASP A 16 17.60 14.67 -11.95
CA ASP A 16 18.79 13.93 -12.40
C ASP A 16 19.26 12.88 -11.36
N ASP A 17 18.84 13.02 -10.10
CA ASP A 17 19.16 12.08 -9.02
C ASP A 17 18.15 10.92 -8.89
N ILE A 18 17.06 10.92 -9.67
CA ILE A 18 16.07 9.84 -9.67
C ILE A 18 16.71 8.45 -9.78
N PRO A 19 17.70 8.19 -10.67
CA PRO A 19 18.34 6.88 -10.75
C PRO A 19 18.99 6.42 -9.43
N ALA A 20 19.66 7.32 -8.72
CA ALA A 20 20.30 7.00 -7.45
C ALA A 20 19.26 6.71 -6.35
N VAL A 21 18.17 7.49 -6.31
CA VAL A 21 17.05 7.26 -5.39
C VAL A 21 16.38 5.91 -5.69
N VAL A 22 16.18 5.59 -6.96
CA VAL A 22 15.59 4.33 -7.41
C VAL A 22 16.46 3.14 -7.00
N GLU A 23 17.79 3.23 -7.11
CA GLU A 23 18.71 2.17 -6.64
C GLU A 23 18.57 1.93 -5.12
N LEU A 24 18.45 3.00 -4.33
CA LEU A 24 18.21 2.89 -2.90
C LEU A 24 16.88 2.21 -2.60
N ILE A 25 15.81 2.57 -3.32
CA ILE A 25 14.49 1.94 -3.19
C ILE A 25 14.54 0.47 -3.61
N GLU A 26 15.19 0.14 -4.74
CA GLU A 26 15.35 -1.23 -5.25
C GLU A 26 15.93 -2.16 -4.19
N ARG A 27 16.96 -1.72 -3.47
CA ARG A 27 17.65 -2.51 -2.44
C ARG A 27 16.89 -2.57 -1.11
N THR A 28 16.15 -1.53 -0.78
CA THR A 28 15.59 -1.36 0.59
C THR A 28 14.09 -1.58 0.69
N ALA A 29 13.34 -1.55 -0.41
CA ALA A 29 11.92 -1.85 -0.42
C ALA A 29 11.66 -3.27 0.11
N ARG A 30 10.57 -3.42 0.87
CA ARG A 30 10.06 -4.73 1.27
C ARG A 30 8.68 -4.94 0.70
N TRP A 31 8.53 -6.09 0.07
CA TRP A 31 7.34 -6.52 -0.63
C TRP A 31 6.75 -7.76 0.04
N VAL A 32 5.43 -7.88 0.00
CA VAL A 32 4.73 -9.06 0.50
C VAL A 32 4.79 -10.15 -0.58
N HIS A 33 4.93 -11.41 -0.17
CA HIS A 33 4.92 -12.51 -1.12
C HIS A 33 3.61 -12.53 -1.94
N PRO A 34 3.63 -12.81 -3.26
CA PRO A 34 2.42 -12.85 -4.08
C PRO A 34 1.40 -13.89 -3.59
N GLU A 35 1.86 -15.02 -3.06
CA GLU A 35 0.98 -16.01 -2.42
C GLU A 35 0.26 -15.46 -1.17
N THR A 36 0.92 -14.64 -0.35
CA THR A 36 0.28 -13.96 0.79
C THR A 36 -0.83 -13.04 0.30
N PHE A 37 -0.58 -12.26 -0.76
CA PHE A 37 -1.59 -11.39 -1.40
C PHE A 37 -2.77 -12.21 -1.93
N ARG A 38 -2.52 -13.30 -2.66
CA ARG A 38 -3.56 -14.17 -3.21
C ARG A 38 -4.47 -14.75 -2.13
N ARG A 39 -3.91 -15.10 -0.96
CA ARG A 39 -4.64 -15.71 0.16
C ARG A 39 -5.41 -14.69 1.00
N LEU A 40 -4.89 -13.47 1.13
CA LEU A 40 -5.54 -12.37 1.82
C LEU A 40 -5.03 -11.01 1.31
N PRO A 41 -5.70 -10.41 0.31
CA PRO A 41 -5.22 -9.17 -0.31
C PRO A 41 -5.40 -7.98 0.62
N VAL A 42 -6.51 -7.92 1.37
CA VAL A 42 -6.85 -6.84 2.30
C VAL A 42 -6.93 -7.35 3.73
N TRP A 43 -6.14 -6.76 4.62
CA TRP A 43 -6.03 -7.22 6.01
C TRP A 43 -6.90 -6.44 6.99
N ALA A 44 -7.30 -5.21 6.69
CA ALA A 44 -8.13 -4.38 7.56
C ALA A 44 -9.34 -3.81 6.79
N PRO A 45 -10.32 -4.67 6.41
CA PRO A 45 -11.45 -4.26 5.57
C PRO A 45 -12.43 -3.30 6.28
N HIS A 46 -12.33 -3.17 7.60
CA HIS A 46 -13.22 -2.34 8.43
C HIS A 46 -12.79 -0.87 8.51
N THR A 47 -11.64 -0.50 7.96
CA THR A 47 -11.11 0.84 8.12
C THR A 47 -10.41 1.37 6.86
N ALA A 48 -10.27 2.69 6.80
CA ALA A 48 -9.57 3.44 5.77
C ALA A 48 -9.06 4.77 6.34
N ARG A 49 -8.16 5.45 5.62
CA ARG A 49 -7.66 6.76 6.06
C ARG A 49 -8.82 7.73 6.25
N GLY A 50 -8.75 8.53 7.30
CA GLY A 50 -9.76 9.53 7.66
C GLY A 50 -10.93 8.98 8.47
N ARG A 51 -11.09 7.66 8.64
CA ARG A 51 -12.18 7.11 9.47
C ARG A 51 -11.96 7.33 10.95
N LEU A 52 -13.04 7.45 11.72
CA LEU A 52 -12.96 7.55 13.17
C LEU A 52 -12.35 6.28 13.78
N LEU A 53 -11.48 6.46 14.77
CA LEU A 53 -10.89 5.38 15.54
C LEU A 53 -11.77 5.07 16.74
N TYR A 54 -12.57 4.01 16.60
CA TYR A 54 -13.30 3.41 17.71
C TYR A 54 -12.36 2.67 18.66
N ASP A 55 -12.80 2.49 19.90
CA ASP A 55 -12.19 1.56 20.82
C ASP A 55 -12.26 0.10 20.32
N ALA A 56 -11.60 -0.81 21.02
CA ALA A 56 -11.60 -2.23 20.64
C ALA A 56 -13.01 -2.88 20.68
N GLY A 57 -13.95 -2.27 21.41
CA GLY A 57 -15.34 -2.70 21.52
C GLY A 57 -16.26 -2.18 20.41
N TRP A 58 -15.79 -1.27 19.56
CA TRP A 58 -16.62 -0.58 18.56
C TRP A 58 -17.85 0.11 19.17
N THR A 59 -17.71 0.60 20.40
CA THR A 59 -18.79 1.21 21.20
C THR A 59 -18.63 2.71 21.36
N HIS A 60 -17.39 3.21 21.38
CA HIS A 60 -17.11 4.62 21.64
C HIS A 60 -15.95 5.13 20.77
N VAL A 61 -15.90 6.44 20.54
CA VAL A 61 -14.79 7.15 19.88
C VAL A 61 -14.04 7.96 20.95
N PRO A 62 -12.97 7.43 21.58
CA PRO A 62 -12.40 8.01 22.80
C PRO A 62 -11.91 9.46 22.70
N THR A 63 -11.54 9.91 21.49
CA THR A 63 -10.79 11.16 21.32
C THR A 63 -11.09 11.86 19.99
N GLY A 64 -12.15 11.49 19.27
CA GLY A 64 -12.41 11.97 17.89
C GLY A 64 -11.28 11.72 16.88
N ARG A 65 -10.27 10.90 17.23
CA ARG A 65 -9.08 10.65 16.41
C ARG A 65 -9.48 9.92 15.13
N ARG A 66 -8.77 10.22 14.04
CA ARG A 66 -8.97 9.59 12.74
C ARG A 66 -7.79 8.71 12.34
N GLU A 67 -8.07 7.66 11.59
CA GLU A 67 -7.08 6.75 11.02
C GLU A 67 -6.17 7.51 10.04
N SER A 68 -4.88 7.56 10.34
CA SER A 68 -3.89 8.23 9.52
C SER A 68 -3.11 7.27 8.62
N ASN A 69 -2.79 6.06 9.11
CA ASN A 69 -2.11 4.92 8.44
C ASN A 69 -1.75 3.76 9.39
N VAL A 70 -2.21 3.78 10.64
CA VAL A 70 -1.87 2.80 11.67
C VAL A 70 -2.33 1.41 11.28
N ALA A 71 -3.59 1.25 10.83
CA ALA A 71 -4.08 -0.05 10.39
C ALA A 71 -3.40 -0.56 9.12
N ALA A 72 -3.07 0.32 8.16
CA ALA A 72 -2.29 -0.03 6.97
C ALA A 72 -0.88 -0.54 7.34
N LEU A 73 -0.18 0.14 8.25
CA LEU A 73 1.11 -0.30 8.76
C LEU A 73 1.01 -1.65 9.47
N LYS A 74 0.02 -1.83 10.36
CA LYS A 74 -0.20 -3.10 11.07
C LYS A 74 -0.48 -4.25 10.10
N ALA A 75 -1.30 -4.00 9.08
CA ALA A 75 -1.60 -4.94 8.01
C ALA A 75 -0.32 -5.37 7.27
N LEU A 76 0.48 -4.40 6.81
CA LEU A 76 1.70 -4.69 6.05
C LEU A 76 2.74 -5.43 6.89
N VAL A 77 2.97 -5.01 8.13
CA VAL A 77 3.89 -5.67 9.08
C VAL A 77 3.46 -7.11 9.36
N ALA A 78 2.15 -7.35 9.49
CA ALA A 78 1.62 -8.69 9.68
C ALA A 78 1.83 -9.57 8.45
N ALA A 79 1.57 -9.04 7.25
CA ALA A 79 1.70 -9.73 5.96
C ALA A 79 3.16 -10.02 5.56
N LEU A 80 4.10 -9.15 5.97
CA LEU A 80 5.55 -9.33 5.78
C LEU A 80 6.18 -10.30 6.80
N ASP A 81 5.41 -10.77 7.77
CA ASP A 81 5.87 -11.58 8.90
C ASP A 81 6.95 -10.95 9.79
N VAL A 82 7.01 -9.62 9.86
CA VAL A 82 8.06 -8.91 10.61
C VAL A 82 8.09 -9.37 12.06
N ALA A 83 9.29 -9.64 12.57
CA ALA A 83 9.52 -10.01 13.96
C ALA A 83 9.15 -8.87 14.92
N SER A 84 8.75 -9.23 16.13
CA SER A 84 8.58 -8.27 17.23
C SER A 84 9.90 -8.17 18.02
N PRO A 85 10.33 -6.97 18.43
CA PRO A 85 9.71 -5.68 18.14
C PRO A 85 9.92 -5.24 16.68
N LYS A 86 8.94 -4.51 16.12
CA LYS A 86 9.04 -3.93 14.78
C LYS A 86 10.27 -2.98 14.72
N PRO A 87 11.13 -3.08 13.69
CA PRO A 87 12.25 -2.16 13.54
C PRO A 87 11.79 -0.71 13.36
N LYS A 88 12.65 0.21 13.82
CA LYS A 88 12.47 1.67 13.76
C LYS A 88 12.79 2.20 12.36
N HIS A 89 12.30 3.41 12.05
CA HIS A 89 12.60 4.12 10.79
C HIS A 89 12.12 3.42 9.52
N TRP A 90 11.01 2.70 9.61
CA TRP A 90 10.30 2.14 8.46
C TRP A 90 8.86 2.65 8.41
N THR A 91 8.38 2.96 7.21
CA THR A 91 7.03 3.45 6.96
C THR A 91 6.36 2.68 5.84
N VAL A 92 5.04 2.56 5.93
CA VAL A 92 4.20 2.11 4.82
C VAL A 92 4.02 3.26 3.84
N CYS A 93 4.15 2.97 2.55
CA CYS A 93 3.82 3.88 1.45
C CYS A 93 2.73 3.24 0.59
N HIS A 94 1.70 4.02 0.26
CA HIS A 94 0.65 3.63 -0.67
C HIS A 94 1.02 4.04 -2.09
N ILE A 95 1.03 3.09 -3.02
CA ILE A 95 1.53 3.36 -4.38
C ILE A 95 0.45 3.89 -5.33
N TRP A 96 -0.83 3.63 -5.07
CA TRP A 96 -1.97 4.21 -5.80
C TRP A 96 -2.62 5.38 -5.03
N GLY A 97 -1.85 6.06 -4.17
CA GLY A 97 -2.32 7.17 -3.32
C GLY A 97 -2.37 8.51 -4.05
N TYR A 98 -1.92 9.57 -3.38
CA TYR A 98 -1.82 10.92 -3.96
C TYR A 98 -0.88 10.90 -5.18
N ASP A 99 -1.36 11.32 -6.34
CA ASP A 99 -0.52 11.63 -7.51
C ASP A 99 -0.35 13.12 -7.72
N ASP A 100 -0.80 13.92 -6.76
CA ASP A 100 -0.74 15.37 -6.79
C ASP A 100 0.48 15.86 -6.00
N PRO A 101 1.52 16.39 -6.67
CA PRO A 101 2.69 16.97 -6.02
C PRO A 101 2.34 18.17 -5.12
N SER A 102 1.19 18.80 -5.36
CA SER A 102 0.70 19.92 -4.53
C SER A 102 -0.11 19.45 -3.30
N PHE A 103 -0.36 18.14 -3.17
CA PHE A 103 -1.17 17.53 -2.10
C PHE A 103 -2.58 18.13 -1.93
N THR A 104 -3.10 18.79 -2.97
CA THR A 104 -4.40 19.47 -2.93
C THR A 104 -5.56 18.51 -3.16
N GLN A 105 -5.36 17.45 -3.94
CA GLN A 105 -6.40 16.44 -4.16
C GLN A 105 -6.51 15.47 -2.99
N PRO A 106 -7.72 15.17 -2.48
CA PRO A 106 -7.88 14.16 -1.44
C PRO A 106 -7.41 12.79 -1.95
N GLY A 107 -6.71 12.03 -1.11
CA GLY A 107 -6.24 10.68 -1.42
C GLY A 107 -7.41 9.69 -1.44
N ILE A 108 -8.24 9.73 -2.48
CA ILE A 108 -9.50 8.97 -2.59
C ILE A 108 -9.26 7.47 -2.44
N VAL A 109 -8.19 6.95 -3.05
CA VAL A 109 -7.84 5.53 -2.98
C VAL A 109 -7.54 5.07 -1.54
N VAL A 110 -6.83 5.88 -0.73
CA VAL A 110 -6.52 5.50 0.67
C VAL A 110 -7.68 5.73 1.63
N GLN A 111 -8.72 6.45 1.20
CA GLN A 111 -9.98 6.59 1.93
C GLN A 111 -10.97 5.45 1.61
N ASN A 112 -10.68 4.66 0.58
CA ASN A 112 -11.46 3.47 0.21
C ASN A 112 -10.95 2.21 0.93
N PRO A 113 -11.75 1.54 1.77
CA PRO A 113 -11.34 0.33 2.49
C PRO A 113 -10.91 -0.83 1.57
N ARG A 114 -11.38 -0.85 0.32
CA ARG A 114 -10.95 -1.86 -0.68
C ARG A 114 -9.46 -1.77 -0.96
N TYR A 115 -8.87 -0.58 -0.89
CA TYR A 115 -7.49 -0.34 -1.33
C TYR A 115 -6.57 0.10 -0.19
N PHE A 116 -7.11 0.60 0.93
CA PHE A 116 -6.33 1.16 2.02
C PHE A 116 -5.37 0.16 2.69
N SER A 117 -5.82 -1.06 2.97
CA SER A 117 -4.97 -2.11 3.56
C SER A 117 -4.69 -3.25 2.59
N CYS A 118 -4.81 -2.97 1.29
CA CYS A 118 -4.42 -3.87 0.22
C CYS A 118 -2.89 -3.97 0.17
N VAL A 119 -2.34 -5.17 0.37
CA VAL A 119 -0.88 -5.36 0.39
C VAL A 119 -0.23 -5.12 -0.97
N ALA A 120 -0.96 -5.29 -2.07
CA ALA A 120 -0.50 -4.94 -3.41
C ALA A 120 -0.49 -3.42 -3.67
N ASN A 121 -1.15 -2.63 -2.83
CA ASN A 121 -1.11 -1.17 -2.85
C ASN A 121 -0.06 -0.60 -1.88
N MET A 122 0.73 -1.44 -1.21
CA MET A 122 1.63 -1.01 -0.14
C MET A 122 3.04 -1.54 -0.34
N VAL A 123 4.02 -0.69 -0.05
CA VAL A 123 5.44 -1.06 0.06
C VAL A 123 5.98 -0.55 1.40
N TRP A 124 6.87 -1.32 2.02
CA TRP A 124 7.54 -0.89 3.25
C TRP A 124 8.91 -0.32 2.90
N LEU A 125 9.16 0.92 3.32
CA LEU A 125 10.35 1.68 2.95
C LEU A 125 11.04 2.24 4.19
N PRO A 126 12.37 2.45 4.13
CA PRO A 126 13.04 3.36 5.04
C PRO A 126 12.34 4.72 5.04
N THR A 127 12.05 5.26 6.23
CA THR A 127 11.27 6.50 6.37
C THR A 127 11.78 7.67 5.51
N PRO A 128 13.10 7.94 5.39
CA PRO A 128 13.59 9.03 4.54
C PRO A 128 13.20 8.89 3.06
N LEU A 129 13.09 7.66 2.54
CA LEU A 129 12.77 7.43 1.13
C LEU A 129 11.29 7.68 0.79
N LYS A 130 10.42 7.79 1.81
CA LYS A 130 9.00 8.07 1.61
C LYS A 130 8.78 9.42 0.92
N GLY A 131 9.57 10.44 1.23
CA GLY A 131 9.43 11.77 0.63
C GLY A 131 9.46 11.70 -0.89
N PHE A 132 10.42 10.98 -1.45
CA PHE A 132 10.55 10.77 -2.90
C PHE A 132 9.34 10.06 -3.51
N THR A 133 8.77 9.06 -2.82
CA THR A 133 7.58 8.37 -3.32
C THR A 133 6.32 9.23 -3.27
N ASP A 134 6.27 10.24 -2.40
CA ASP A 134 5.15 11.17 -2.29
C ASP A 134 5.26 12.30 -3.32
N THR A 135 6.47 12.81 -3.61
CA THR A 135 6.68 14.01 -4.44
C THR A 135 7.15 13.77 -5.87
N LEU A 136 7.76 12.62 -6.18
CA LEU A 136 8.28 12.30 -7.53
C LEU A 136 7.41 11.21 -8.20
N PRO A 137 6.52 11.57 -9.13
CA PRO A 137 5.59 10.65 -9.78
C PRO A 137 6.28 9.49 -10.51
N GLU A 138 7.48 9.70 -11.05
CA GLU A 138 8.29 8.71 -11.76
C GLU A 138 8.59 7.51 -10.88
N ILE A 139 8.99 7.76 -9.62
CA ILE A 139 9.28 6.70 -8.65
C ILE A 139 8.03 5.92 -8.31
N LYS A 140 6.91 6.60 -8.09
CA LYS A 140 5.63 5.95 -7.81
C LYS A 140 5.16 5.11 -9.01
N ALA A 141 5.39 5.58 -10.23
CA ALA A 141 5.11 4.81 -11.44
C ALA A 141 5.92 3.51 -11.52
N MET A 142 7.22 3.55 -11.22
CA MET A 142 8.06 2.33 -11.15
C MET A 142 7.56 1.35 -10.09
N LEU A 143 7.17 1.85 -8.91
CA LEU A 143 6.61 1.01 -7.84
C LEU A 143 5.28 0.35 -8.26
N ARG A 144 4.41 1.07 -8.98
CA ARG A 144 3.16 0.53 -9.52
C ARG A 144 3.39 -0.57 -10.54
N VAL A 145 4.34 -0.38 -11.44
CA VAL A 145 4.73 -1.38 -12.44
C VAL A 145 5.31 -2.63 -11.77
N CYS A 146 6.19 -2.44 -10.79
CA CYS A 146 6.71 -3.54 -9.95
C CYS A 146 5.59 -4.32 -9.25
N ALA A 147 4.68 -3.61 -8.57
CA ALA A 147 3.55 -4.24 -7.89
C ALA A 147 2.61 -4.97 -8.87
N PHE A 148 2.34 -4.38 -10.04
CA PHE A 148 1.51 -5.04 -11.06
C PHE A 148 2.13 -6.32 -11.56
N HIS A 149 3.42 -6.33 -11.89
CA HIS A 149 4.05 -7.57 -12.35
C HIS A 149 4.19 -8.61 -11.25
N LEU A 150 4.36 -8.19 -10.00
CA LEU A 150 4.42 -9.08 -8.83
C LEU A 150 3.05 -9.70 -8.49
N TYR A 151 1.99 -8.90 -8.46
CA TYR A 151 0.67 -9.31 -7.93
C TYR A 151 -0.40 -9.53 -9.01
N LYS A 152 -0.11 -9.17 -10.26
CA LYS A 152 -1.08 -9.11 -11.38
C LYS A 152 -2.30 -8.26 -11.06
N TRP A 153 -2.10 -7.20 -10.28
CA TRP A 153 -3.15 -6.30 -9.84
C TRP A 153 -2.73 -4.84 -10.02
N ALA A 154 -3.67 -4.02 -10.47
CA ALA A 154 -3.59 -2.57 -10.51
C ALA A 154 -4.92 -2.00 -9.99
N CYS A 155 -4.87 -0.81 -9.38
CA CYS A 155 -6.05 -0.21 -8.76
C CYS A 155 -7.23 -0.09 -9.73
N GLU A 156 -8.43 -0.29 -9.21
CA GLU A 156 -9.70 -0.23 -9.94
C GLU A 156 -10.52 1.01 -9.58
N ASP A 157 -9.96 1.93 -8.79
CA ASP A 157 -10.57 3.23 -8.54
C ASP A 157 -10.55 4.09 -9.82
N THR A 158 -11.66 4.74 -10.13
CA THR A 158 -11.81 5.55 -11.34
C THR A 158 -10.87 6.74 -11.36
N SER A 159 -10.45 7.25 -10.18
CA SER A 159 -9.55 8.41 -10.09
C SER A 159 -8.14 8.13 -10.61
N VAL A 160 -7.77 6.86 -10.79
CA VAL A 160 -6.43 6.43 -11.27
C VAL A 160 -6.52 5.50 -12.48
N ALA A 161 -7.65 5.53 -13.20
CA ALA A 161 -7.94 4.60 -14.29
C ALA A 161 -6.90 4.68 -15.43
N GLU A 162 -6.45 5.88 -15.80
CA GLU A 162 -5.45 6.09 -16.85
C GLU A 162 -4.10 5.50 -16.48
N GLN A 163 -3.62 5.78 -15.26
CA GLN A 163 -2.37 5.23 -14.73
C GLN A 163 -2.46 3.70 -14.64
N ALA A 164 -3.59 3.17 -14.18
CA ALA A 164 -3.83 1.72 -14.11
C ALA A 164 -3.86 1.07 -15.50
N ALA A 165 -4.49 1.70 -16.49
CA ALA A 165 -4.49 1.24 -17.88
C ALA A 165 -3.08 1.25 -18.48
N LYS A 166 -2.30 2.31 -18.23
CA LYS A 166 -0.90 2.40 -18.67
C LYS A 166 -0.04 1.28 -18.09
N VAL A 167 -0.18 0.98 -16.80
CA VAL A 167 0.54 -0.15 -16.19
C VAL A 167 0.10 -1.50 -16.78
N ARG A 168 -1.21 -1.69 -17.02
CA ARG A 168 -1.75 -2.92 -17.61
C ARG A 168 -1.31 -3.16 -19.05
N SER A 169 -0.97 -2.12 -19.82
CA SER A 169 -0.51 -2.26 -21.21
C SER A 169 0.90 -2.88 -21.34
N GLY A 170 1.60 -3.10 -20.22
CA GLY A 170 2.97 -3.59 -20.21
C GLY A 170 4.02 -2.48 -20.33
N TRP A 171 3.63 -1.21 -20.16
CA TRP A 171 4.55 -0.09 -20.12
C TRP A 171 5.60 -0.25 -18.99
N ILE A 172 6.86 0.01 -19.33
CA ILE A 172 7.99 0.08 -18.39
C ILE A 172 8.52 1.53 -18.40
N PRO A 173 8.61 2.21 -17.24
CA PRO A 173 9.19 3.54 -17.14
C PRO A 173 10.71 3.53 -17.41
N ASP A 174 11.25 4.66 -17.84
CA ASP A 174 12.70 4.82 -17.96
C ASP A 174 13.39 4.68 -16.60
N GLY A 175 14.58 4.07 -16.57
CA GLY A 175 15.30 3.82 -15.32
C GLY A 175 14.69 2.71 -14.44
N TYR A 176 13.70 1.95 -14.94
CA TYR A 176 13.11 0.84 -14.20
C TYR A 176 14.16 -0.20 -13.77
N PRO A 177 14.21 -0.59 -12.48
CA PRO A 177 15.18 -1.55 -11.97
C PRO A 177 15.20 -2.89 -12.72
N LYS A 178 16.37 -3.32 -13.17
CA LYS A 178 16.54 -4.59 -13.92
C LYS A 178 16.28 -5.83 -13.07
N SER A 179 16.37 -5.70 -11.73
CA SER A 179 16.07 -6.79 -10.78
C SER A 179 14.59 -6.92 -10.44
N TRP A 180 13.76 -5.96 -10.84
CA TRP A 180 12.31 -6.01 -10.60
C TRP A 180 11.58 -6.78 -11.71
N PRO A 181 10.39 -7.33 -11.41
CA PRO A 181 9.61 -8.10 -12.37
C PRO A 181 9.08 -7.24 -13.51
N SER A 182 9.12 -7.78 -14.72
CA SER A 182 8.66 -7.10 -15.94
C SER A 182 7.97 -8.10 -16.88
N PRO A 183 7.36 -7.67 -18.01
CA PRO A 183 6.77 -8.59 -18.97
C PRO A 183 7.75 -9.65 -19.47
N GLY A 184 9.01 -9.28 -19.69
CA GLY A 184 10.08 -10.19 -20.12
C GLY A 184 10.67 -11.04 -18.99
N LYS A 185 10.31 -10.78 -17.73
CA LYS A 185 10.81 -11.49 -16.53
C LYS A 185 9.67 -11.79 -15.54
N PRO A 186 8.65 -12.57 -15.92
CA PRO A 186 7.41 -12.69 -15.14
C PRO A 186 7.56 -13.44 -13.81
N ASN A 187 8.64 -14.20 -13.62
CA ASN A 187 8.87 -15.06 -12.45
C ASN A 187 9.89 -14.49 -11.46
N ILE A 188 10.38 -13.27 -11.69
CA ILE A 188 11.30 -12.60 -10.77
C ILE A 188 10.50 -12.02 -9.60
N VAL A 189 11.02 -12.18 -8.40
CA VAL A 189 10.53 -11.45 -7.23
C VAL A 189 11.49 -10.30 -6.94
N PRO A 190 11.00 -9.08 -6.65
CA PRO A 190 11.86 -7.97 -6.26
C PRO A 190 12.73 -8.36 -5.06
N PRO A 191 13.97 -7.84 -4.96
CA PRO A 191 14.74 -7.92 -3.72
C PRO A 191 13.91 -7.44 -2.52
N GLY A 192 14.09 -8.11 -1.38
CA GLY A 192 13.35 -7.77 -0.16
C GLY A 192 11.90 -8.26 -0.11
N THR A 193 11.46 -9.09 -1.06
CA THR A 193 10.18 -9.82 -0.94
C THR A 193 10.23 -10.82 0.22
N SER A 194 9.29 -10.73 1.15
CA SER A 194 9.20 -11.67 2.28
C SER A 194 8.84 -13.08 1.80
N PRO A 195 9.31 -14.16 2.45
CA PRO A 195 8.89 -15.51 2.10
C PRO A 195 7.42 -15.77 2.48
N TYR A 196 6.76 -16.67 1.75
CA TYR A 196 5.52 -17.28 2.23
C TYR A 196 5.86 -18.50 3.10
N THR A 197 5.39 -18.50 4.34
CA THR A 197 5.71 -19.53 5.34
C THR A 197 4.45 -20.06 6.02
N ALA A 198 4.54 -21.22 6.66
CA ALA A 198 3.45 -21.75 7.48
C ALA A 198 3.04 -20.78 8.63
N ARG A 199 3.95 -19.90 9.08
CA ARG A 199 3.61 -18.87 10.08
C ARG A 199 2.71 -17.79 9.48
N ILE A 200 2.97 -17.36 8.24
CA ILE A 200 2.08 -16.45 7.50
C ILE A 200 0.73 -17.10 7.22
N GLU A 201 0.70 -18.36 6.82
CA GLU A 201 -0.55 -19.10 6.60
C GLU A 201 -1.43 -19.10 7.86
N ARG A 202 -0.85 -19.41 9.03
CA ARG A 202 -1.55 -19.32 10.32
C ARG A 202 -2.00 -17.90 10.64
N LYS A 203 -1.22 -16.87 10.32
CA LYS A 203 -1.61 -15.47 10.53
C LYS A 203 -2.79 -15.07 9.64
N ILE A 204 -2.81 -15.51 8.39
CA ILE A 204 -3.93 -15.30 7.46
C ILE A 204 -5.19 -15.96 8.02
N ALA A 205 -5.11 -17.24 8.40
CA ALA A 205 -6.25 -17.97 8.97
C ALA A 205 -6.80 -17.28 10.23
N ARG A 206 -5.92 -16.92 11.17
CA ARG A 206 -6.31 -16.15 12.37
C ARG A 206 -6.93 -14.81 12.03
N ARG A 207 -6.44 -14.14 10.97
CA ARG A 207 -6.98 -12.84 10.57
C ARG A 207 -8.37 -12.98 9.97
N LYS A 208 -8.60 -13.97 9.11
CA LYS A 208 -9.92 -14.31 8.55
C LYS A 208 -10.91 -14.65 9.66
N GLN A 209 -10.53 -15.54 10.58
CA GLN A 209 -11.34 -15.87 11.76
C GLN A 209 -11.69 -14.65 12.60
N ARG A 210 -10.75 -13.72 12.80
CA ARG A 210 -11.04 -12.46 13.51
C ARG A 210 -12.05 -11.60 12.76
N ILE A 211 -11.92 -11.47 11.43
CA ILE A 211 -12.87 -10.70 10.61
C ILE A 211 -14.27 -11.31 10.72
N GLU A 212 -14.38 -12.64 10.66
CA GLU A 212 -15.64 -13.36 10.83
C GLU A 212 -16.26 -13.13 12.22
N ALA A 213 -15.46 -13.27 13.28
CA ALA A 213 -15.89 -13.01 14.64
C ALA A 213 -16.36 -11.56 14.84
N ASP A 214 -15.63 -10.59 14.29
CA ASP A 214 -16.01 -9.16 14.38
C ASP A 214 -17.32 -8.88 13.63
N LEU A 215 -17.55 -9.53 12.48
CA LEU A 215 -18.81 -9.42 11.72
C LEU A 215 -20.01 -10.00 12.49
N GLY A 216 -19.81 -11.13 13.18
CA GLY A 216 -20.83 -11.82 13.96
C GLY A 216 -21.06 -11.24 15.37
N ASN A 217 -20.17 -10.38 15.85
CA ASN A 217 -20.27 -9.85 17.21
C ASN A 217 -21.36 -8.79 17.33
N ALA A 218 -22.49 -9.11 17.95
CA ALA A 218 -23.63 -8.20 18.12
C ALA A 218 -23.32 -6.96 19.01
N THR A 219 -22.29 -7.01 19.87
CA THR A 219 -21.95 -5.88 20.76
C THR A 219 -21.19 -4.77 20.06
N PHE A 220 -20.64 -5.03 18.86
CA PHE A 220 -19.91 -4.05 18.08
C PHE A 220 -20.89 -3.11 17.34
N LEU A 221 -21.44 -2.13 18.06
CA LEU A 221 -22.51 -1.26 17.56
C LEU A 221 -22.10 -0.44 16.32
N HIS A 222 -20.85 0.02 16.27
CA HIS A 222 -20.35 0.88 15.20
C HIS A 222 -19.43 0.17 14.19
N TYR A 223 -19.33 -1.17 14.25
CA TYR A 223 -18.54 -1.91 13.27
C TYR A 223 -19.18 -1.84 11.88
N PRO A 224 -18.45 -1.44 10.83
CA PRO A 224 -19.01 -1.20 9.50
C PRO A 224 -19.21 -2.52 8.75
N ARG A 225 -20.16 -3.34 9.20
CA ARG A 225 -20.39 -4.71 8.71
C ARG A 225 -20.62 -4.76 7.21
N ASP A 226 -21.47 -3.88 6.69
CA ASP A 226 -21.83 -3.90 5.27
C ASP A 226 -20.66 -3.49 4.39
N GLU A 227 -19.85 -2.53 4.83
CA GLU A 227 -18.63 -2.15 4.13
C GLU A 227 -17.60 -3.28 4.14
N VAL A 228 -17.41 -3.93 5.29
CA VAL A 228 -16.54 -5.11 5.39
C VAL A 228 -16.99 -6.20 4.44
N ARG A 229 -18.29 -6.53 4.41
CA ARG A 229 -18.86 -7.51 3.47
C ARG A 229 -18.63 -7.09 2.02
N ASN A 230 -18.79 -5.81 1.70
CA ASN A 230 -18.54 -5.29 0.36
C ASN A 230 -17.07 -5.42 -0.05
N VAL A 231 -16.12 -5.16 0.86
CA VAL A 231 -14.69 -5.35 0.62
C VAL A 231 -14.36 -6.83 0.41
N LEU A 232 -14.90 -7.71 1.25
CA LEU A 232 -14.70 -9.17 1.12
C LEU A 232 -15.24 -9.67 -0.22
N ARG A 233 -16.43 -9.22 -0.63
CA ARG A 233 -17.03 -9.57 -1.93
C ARG A 233 -16.19 -9.07 -3.10
N PHE A 234 -15.74 -7.81 -3.06
CA PHE A 234 -14.89 -7.22 -4.10
C PHE A 234 -13.62 -8.05 -4.31
N TRP A 235 -12.95 -8.44 -3.21
CA TRP A 235 -11.73 -9.22 -3.25
C TRP A 235 -11.92 -10.74 -3.33
N LYS A 236 -13.17 -11.23 -3.36
CA LYS A 236 -13.51 -12.66 -3.34
C LYS A 236 -12.85 -13.39 -2.16
N ILE A 237 -12.84 -12.76 -0.98
CA ILE A 237 -12.26 -13.32 0.24
C ILE A 237 -13.29 -14.22 0.91
N GLU A 238 -12.99 -15.50 0.98
CA GLU A 238 -13.71 -16.48 1.81
C GLU A 238 -13.09 -16.49 3.22
N LEU A 239 -13.92 -16.45 4.26
CA LEU A 239 -13.49 -16.36 5.67
C LEU A 239 -13.32 -17.72 6.35
N GLY A 240 -13.96 -18.77 5.84
CA GLY A 240 -13.79 -20.17 6.23
C GLY A 240 -13.19 -20.97 5.09
#